data_AF-A0A3D5ND87-F1
#
_entry.id   AF-A0A3D5ND87-F1
#
_cell.length_a   1.000
_cell.length_b   1.000
_cell.length_c   1.000
_cell.angle_alpha   90.00
_cell.angle_beta   90.00
_cell.angle_gamma   90.00
#
_symmetry.space_group_name_H-M   'P 1'
#
loop_
_entity.id
_entity.type
_entity.pdbx_description
1 polymer ?
#
loop_
_entity_poly.entity_id
_entity_poly.type
_entity_poly.pdbx_seq_one_letter_code
_entity_poly.pdbx_strand_id
1 'polypeptide(L)'
;THVVHGGNRAVEFEMRLEGAGYEEIARAGGGIVSTVTATRDADVEQLLKSALPRVDALLAEGVSVIEVKSGYGLDRDTELNMLRAARKIEDVRAVRIKTTFLGAHATPAEFKGEPDRYIDAVCIPTLRAAHAEGLVDAVDGFCEGIAFNTDQIKRVFDVARELGIPVKLHAEQLSNIGGTKLAASFGALSVDHVEYADEEDAKAMAKSGSVAVLLPGAFYTLHETQLPPIAAFRKHGVPMAVATDCNPGTSPLMSILLTMNMSCTLFRLTPEEALVGATVHAAHALGLDDTGQVKEGMRADLAIWDVSHPAELSYRIGFNPLFDRIFGGVPVEKSVS
;
A
#
# COMPACT_ATOMS: atom_id res chain seq x y z
N THR A 1 2.29 -0.79 0.18
CA THR A 1 2.21 -1.97 1.09
C THR A 1 2.56 -1.55 2.50
N HIS A 2 2.27 -2.37 3.51
CA HIS A 2 2.69 -2.16 4.90
C HIS A 2 3.60 -3.30 5.38
N VAL A 3 4.57 -3.71 4.55
CA VAL A 3 5.43 -4.88 4.83
C VAL A 3 6.32 -4.72 6.07
N VAL A 4 6.60 -3.50 6.52
CA VAL A 4 7.33 -3.23 7.77
C VAL A 4 6.34 -3.10 8.92
N HIS A 5 6.33 -4.09 9.81
CA HIS A 5 5.53 -4.09 11.03
C HIS A 5 6.07 -5.13 12.02
N GLY A 6 5.74 -4.96 13.30
CA GLY A 6 5.94 -5.98 14.33
C GLY A 6 4.82 -7.01 14.36
N GLY A 7 5.12 -8.21 14.89
CA GLY A 7 4.14 -9.26 15.15
C GLY A 7 3.36 -9.77 13.93
N ASN A 8 2.23 -10.43 14.19
CA ASN A 8 1.22 -10.85 13.21
C ASN A 8 -0.16 -10.90 13.90
N ARG A 9 -1.24 -11.04 13.13
CA ARG A 9 -2.62 -11.10 13.66
C ARG A 9 -3.30 -12.45 13.40
N ALA A 10 -2.53 -13.54 13.32
CA ALA A 10 -3.07 -14.88 13.05
C ALA A 10 -3.99 -15.37 14.18
N VAL A 11 -3.65 -15.10 15.44
CA VAL A 11 -4.49 -15.45 16.60
C VAL A 11 -5.82 -14.70 16.56
N GLU A 12 -5.82 -13.43 16.18
CA GLU A 12 -7.06 -12.69 16.01
C GLU A 12 -7.91 -13.27 14.88
N PHE A 13 -7.30 -13.68 13.77
CA PHE A 13 -8.00 -14.33 12.66
C PHE A 13 -8.65 -15.65 13.11
N GLU A 14 -7.93 -16.47 13.87
CA GLU A 14 -8.46 -17.71 14.49
C GLU A 14 -9.67 -17.40 15.39
N MET A 15 -9.54 -16.45 16.32
CA MET A 15 -10.63 -16.05 17.21
C MET A 15 -11.89 -15.59 16.46
N ARG A 16 -11.73 -14.81 15.39
CA ARG A 16 -12.86 -14.38 14.54
C ARG A 16 -13.59 -15.57 13.93
N LEU A 17 -12.84 -16.55 13.43
CA LEU A 17 -13.41 -17.76 12.83
C LEU A 17 -14.05 -18.70 13.86
N GLU A 18 -13.59 -18.67 15.11
CA GLU A 18 -14.21 -19.36 16.24
C GLU A 18 -15.48 -18.65 16.77
N GLY A 19 -15.82 -17.49 16.22
CA GLY A 19 -17.05 -16.75 16.53
C GLY A 19 -16.90 -15.65 17.59
N ALA A 20 -15.67 -15.25 17.92
CA ALA A 20 -15.43 -14.15 18.85
C ALA A 20 -16.01 -12.83 18.31
N GLY A 21 -16.71 -12.09 19.15
CA GLY A 21 -17.23 -10.76 18.82
C GLY A 21 -16.10 -9.72 18.73
N TYR A 22 -16.37 -8.60 18.04
CA TYR A 22 -15.41 -7.48 17.92
C TYR A 22 -14.93 -6.97 19.29
N GLU A 23 -15.83 -6.85 20.28
CA GLU A 23 -15.46 -6.44 21.63
C GLU A 23 -14.53 -7.43 22.34
N GLU A 24 -14.71 -8.73 22.13
CA GLU A 24 -13.89 -9.77 22.76
C GLU A 24 -12.47 -9.75 22.18
N ILE A 25 -12.35 -9.59 20.86
CA ILE A 25 -11.09 -9.42 20.16
C ILE A 25 -10.37 -8.14 20.62
N ALA A 26 -11.09 -7.03 20.73
CA ALA A 26 -10.52 -5.78 21.21
C ALA A 26 -10.03 -5.89 22.66
N ARG A 27 -10.78 -6.57 23.54
CA ARG A 27 -10.39 -6.83 24.94
C ARG A 27 -9.18 -7.76 25.04
N ALA A 28 -9.03 -8.69 24.11
CA ALA A 28 -7.85 -9.54 23.98
C ALA A 28 -6.62 -8.82 23.40
N GLY A 29 -6.71 -7.51 23.13
CA GLY A 29 -5.62 -6.72 22.57
C GLY A 29 -5.42 -6.90 21.07
N GLY A 30 -6.44 -7.40 20.35
CA GLY A 30 -6.46 -7.48 18.89
C GLY A 30 -6.65 -6.14 18.20
N GLY A 31 -6.85 -6.14 16.88
CA GLY A 31 -6.99 -4.91 16.11
C GLY A 31 -5.65 -4.31 15.67
N ILE A 32 -5.70 -3.11 15.10
CA ILE A 32 -4.50 -2.33 14.74
C ILE A 32 -3.60 -2.07 15.95
N VAL A 33 -4.16 -1.96 17.16
CA VAL A 33 -3.43 -1.73 18.41
C VAL A 33 -2.44 -2.87 18.70
N SER A 34 -2.76 -4.11 18.34
CA SER A 34 -1.86 -5.26 18.47
C SER A 34 -0.58 -5.05 17.66
N THR A 35 -0.75 -4.67 16.38
CA THR A 35 0.37 -4.38 15.48
C THR A 35 1.14 -3.14 15.93
N VAL A 36 0.45 -2.09 16.40
CA VAL A 36 1.12 -0.88 16.90
C VAL A 36 2.02 -1.20 18.09
N THR A 37 1.50 -1.92 19.08
CA THR A 37 2.30 -2.36 20.25
C THR A 37 3.53 -3.15 19.81
N ALA A 38 3.33 -4.19 18.99
CA ALA A 38 4.44 -5.03 18.53
C ALA A 38 5.47 -4.28 17.66
N THR A 39 5.04 -3.22 16.95
CA THR A 39 5.92 -2.39 16.12
C THR A 39 6.72 -1.40 17.00
N ARG A 40 6.10 -0.82 18.03
CA ARG A 40 6.76 0.07 19.01
C ARG A 40 7.82 -0.67 19.83
N ASP A 41 7.58 -1.94 20.15
CA ASP A 41 8.53 -2.78 20.91
C ASP A 41 9.74 -3.23 20.08
N ALA A 42 9.70 -3.06 18.75
CA ALA A 42 10.75 -3.51 17.84
C ALA A 42 11.71 -2.37 17.47
N ASP A 43 13.01 -2.67 17.50
CA ASP A 43 14.03 -1.78 16.92
C ASP A 43 14.07 -1.89 15.38
N VAL A 44 14.86 -1.01 14.74
CA VAL A 44 15.00 -0.95 13.28
C VAL A 44 15.49 -2.27 12.68
N GLU A 45 16.41 -2.98 13.34
CA GLU A 45 16.96 -4.25 12.84
C GLU A 45 15.94 -5.38 12.96
N GLN A 46 15.17 -5.41 14.05
CA GLN A 46 14.08 -6.35 14.25
C GLN A 46 12.97 -6.12 13.22
N LEU A 47 12.60 -4.87 12.94
CA LEU A 47 11.64 -4.51 11.90
C LEU A 47 12.13 -4.91 10.50
N LEU A 48 13.40 -4.62 10.18
CA LEU A 48 14.01 -5.04 8.93
C LEU A 48 13.96 -6.56 8.79
N LYS A 49 14.48 -7.29 9.78
CA LYS A 49 14.51 -8.75 9.79
C LYS A 49 13.12 -9.36 9.64
N SER A 50 12.10 -8.79 10.28
CA SER A 50 10.73 -9.29 10.17
C SER A 50 10.14 -9.04 8.78
N ALA A 51 10.51 -7.95 8.11
CA ALA A 51 10.01 -7.58 6.78
C ALA A 51 10.62 -8.40 5.64
N LEU A 52 11.89 -8.82 5.76
CA LEU A 52 12.61 -9.49 4.69
C LEU A 52 11.90 -10.73 4.12
N PRO A 53 11.32 -11.66 4.92
CA PRO A 53 10.57 -12.79 4.36
C PRO A 53 9.38 -12.37 3.47
N ARG A 54 8.70 -11.27 3.81
CA ARG A 54 7.58 -10.73 3.01
C ARG A 54 8.09 -10.09 1.72
N VAL A 55 9.19 -9.35 1.81
CA VAL A 55 9.87 -8.78 0.65
C VAL A 55 10.35 -9.91 -0.28
N ASP A 56 11.02 -10.92 0.25
CA ASP A 56 11.57 -12.04 -0.51
C ASP A 56 10.50 -12.81 -1.28
N ALA A 57 9.30 -12.98 -0.70
CA ALA A 57 8.16 -13.55 -1.40
C ALA A 57 7.73 -12.72 -2.63
N LEU A 58 7.70 -11.38 -2.50
CA LEU A 58 7.40 -10.49 -3.62
C LEU A 58 8.51 -10.51 -4.69
N LEU A 59 9.78 -10.51 -4.27
CA LEU A 59 10.92 -10.60 -5.20
C LEU A 59 10.93 -11.92 -5.98
N ALA A 60 10.53 -13.02 -5.33
CA ALA A 60 10.39 -14.32 -5.96
C ALA A 60 9.31 -14.31 -7.06
N GLU A 61 8.36 -13.38 -7.03
CA GLU A 61 7.36 -13.17 -8.08
C GLU A 61 7.72 -12.00 -9.02
N GLY A 62 9.01 -11.68 -9.16
CA GLY A 62 9.50 -10.75 -10.18
C GLY A 62 9.35 -9.28 -9.81
N VAL A 63 8.86 -8.95 -8.60
CA VAL A 63 8.74 -7.55 -8.15
C VAL A 63 10.12 -6.92 -8.04
N SER A 64 10.29 -5.73 -8.62
CA SER A 64 11.52 -4.95 -8.62
C SER A 64 11.41 -3.61 -7.90
N VAL A 65 10.18 -3.13 -7.69
CA VAL A 65 9.86 -1.89 -6.96
C VAL A 65 8.77 -2.19 -5.93
N ILE A 66 9.00 -1.80 -4.68
CA ILE A 66 8.02 -1.95 -3.60
C ILE A 66 7.80 -0.60 -2.93
N GLU A 67 6.54 -0.20 -2.81
CA GLU A 67 6.17 0.90 -1.92
C GLU A 67 5.89 0.37 -0.51
N VAL A 68 6.52 1.00 0.48
CA VAL A 68 6.44 0.65 1.89
C VAL A 68 5.97 1.86 2.68
N LYS A 69 4.82 1.72 3.33
CA LYS A 69 4.20 2.74 4.17
C LYS A 69 4.61 2.55 5.63
N SER A 70 4.69 3.65 6.38
CA SER A 70 4.73 3.61 7.85
C SER A 70 3.31 3.41 8.41
N GLY A 71 2.95 4.01 9.56
CA GLY A 71 1.58 4.02 10.07
C GLY A 71 1.24 2.95 11.12
N TYR A 72 2.21 2.16 11.57
CA TYR A 72 2.05 1.29 12.75
C TYR A 72 2.86 1.77 13.95
N GLY A 73 3.44 2.98 13.90
CA GLY A 73 4.06 3.60 15.07
C GLY A 73 3.07 4.48 15.83
N LEU A 74 2.41 5.39 15.10
CA LEU A 74 1.52 6.42 15.66
C LEU A 74 2.19 7.26 16.77
N ASP A 75 3.51 7.31 16.76
CA ASP A 75 4.38 8.16 17.54
C ASP A 75 5.60 8.51 16.70
N ARG A 76 6.36 9.52 17.12
CA ARG A 76 7.46 10.04 16.32
C ARG A 76 8.53 8.99 16.03
N ASP A 77 9.04 8.34 17.07
CA ASP A 77 10.25 7.53 16.95
C ASP A 77 9.97 6.23 16.17
N THR A 78 8.81 5.62 16.40
CA THR A 78 8.42 4.39 15.73
C THR A 78 8.09 4.63 14.26
N GLU A 79 7.39 5.70 13.91
CA GLU A 79 7.16 6.07 12.49
C GLU A 79 8.49 6.28 11.74
N LEU A 80 9.44 6.98 12.36
CA LEU A 80 10.78 7.17 11.78
C LEU A 80 11.54 5.83 11.67
N ASN A 81 11.47 4.97 12.68
CA ASN A 81 12.12 3.66 12.67
C ASN A 81 11.56 2.74 11.58
N MET A 82 10.25 2.76 11.33
CA MET A 82 9.64 2.03 10.22
C MET A 82 10.19 2.49 8.87
N LEU A 83 10.27 3.81 8.64
CA LEU A 83 10.81 4.36 7.39
C LEU A 83 12.31 4.06 7.22
N ARG A 84 13.09 4.12 8.31
CA ARG A 84 14.51 3.71 8.31
C ARG A 84 14.66 2.23 7.97
N ALA A 85 13.85 1.36 8.58
CA ALA A 85 13.85 -0.07 8.27
C ALA A 85 13.47 -0.32 6.80
N ALA A 86 12.48 0.41 6.27
CA ALA A 86 12.10 0.33 4.87
C ALA A 86 13.26 0.70 3.92
N ARG A 87 13.99 1.79 4.19
CA ARG A 87 15.18 2.18 3.41
C ARG A 87 16.28 1.13 3.46
N LYS A 88 16.54 0.53 4.63
CA LYS A 88 17.55 -0.54 4.78
C LYS A 88 17.28 -1.80 3.97
N ILE A 89 16.06 -2.01 3.47
CA ILE A 89 15.77 -3.15 2.59
C ILE A 89 16.63 -3.07 1.31
N GLU A 90 16.84 -1.88 0.75
CA GLU A 90 17.67 -1.70 -0.46
C GLU A 90 19.14 -2.07 -0.23
N ASP A 91 19.63 -1.94 1.01
CA ASP A 91 21.01 -2.29 1.37
C ASP A 91 21.26 -3.80 1.32
N VAL A 92 20.22 -4.60 1.48
CA VAL A 92 20.31 -6.05 1.66
C VAL A 92 19.55 -6.85 0.61
N ARG A 93 18.82 -6.20 -0.30
CA ARG A 93 18.08 -6.83 -1.40
C ARG A 93 18.17 -6.00 -2.68
N ALA A 94 18.26 -6.69 -3.81
CA ALA A 94 18.17 -6.09 -5.14
C ALA A 94 16.72 -5.71 -5.46
N VAL A 95 16.26 -4.60 -4.90
CA VAL A 95 14.92 -4.02 -5.05
C VAL A 95 15.00 -2.51 -4.88
N ARG A 96 14.08 -1.77 -5.52
CA ARG A 96 13.88 -0.34 -5.28
C ARG A 96 12.74 -0.15 -4.27
N ILE A 97 12.95 0.65 -3.24
CA ILE A 97 11.96 0.98 -2.22
C ILE A 97 11.50 2.43 -2.37
N LYS A 98 10.18 2.61 -2.42
CA LYS A 98 9.54 3.92 -2.23
C LYS A 98 8.91 3.98 -0.86
N THR A 99 9.26 4.98 -0.06
CA THR A 99 8.76 5.12 1.30
C THR A 99 7.64 6.15 1.39
N THR A 100 6.57 5.78 2.06
CA THR A 100 5.40 6.64 2.24
C THR A 100 5.16 6.89 3.72
N PHE A 101 5.13 8.16 4.14
CA PHE A 101 4.74 8.49 5.51
C PHE A 101 3.22 8.37 5.67
N LEU A 102 2.78 7.52 6.58
CA LEU A 102 1.37 7.27 6.90
C LEU A 102 1.10 7.48 8.39
N GLY A 103 1.61 8.56 8.99
CA GLY A 103 1.31 8.87 10.39
C GLY A 103 -0.18 9.07 10.66
N ALA A 104 -0.96 9.48 9.66
CA ALA A 104 -2.42 9.59 9.73
C ALA A 104 -3.13 8.27 9.38
N HIS A 105 -2.68 7.15 9.95
CA HIS A 105 -3.30 5.83 9.74
C HIS A 105 -4.49 5.57 10.69
N ALA A 106 -4.30 5.90 11.96
CA ALA A 106 -5.32 5.79 13.01
C ALA A 106 -4.99 6.76 14.14
N THR A 107 -5.96 7.01 15.02
CA THR A 107 -5.71 7.77 16.25
C THR A 107 -5.19 6.81 17.33
N PRO A 108 -3.99 7.03 17.89
CA PRO A 108 -3.44 6.16 18.93
C PRO A 108 -4.21 6.31 20.25
N ALA A 109 -4.08 5.31 21.13
CA ALA A 109 -4.89 5.20 22.35
C ALA A 109 -4.75 6.42 23.28
N GLU A 110 -3.55 7.03 23.33
CA GLU A 110 -3.23 8.21 24.14
C GLU A 110 -3.97 9.48 23.67
N PHE A 111 -4.53 9.45 22.46
CA PHE A 111 -5.28 10.55 21.84
C PHE A 111 -6.73 10.17 21.53
N LYS A 112 -7.28 9.13 22.18
CA LYS A 112 -8.65 8.68 21.96
C LYS A 112 -9.65 9.82 22.17
N GLY A 113 -10.42 10.14 21.12
CA GLY A 113 -11.39 11.25 21.13
C GLY A 113 -10.79 12.63 20.85
N GLU A 114 -9.48 12.72 20.63
CA GLU A 114 -8.76 13.96 20.31
C GLU A 114 -7.93 13.85 19.01
N PRO A 115 -8.52 13.39 17.88
CA PRO A 115 -7.80 13.17 16.62
C PRO A 115 -7.12 14.44 16.09
N ASP A 116 -7.74 15.61 16.24
CA ASP A 116 -7.15 16.88 15.81
C ASP A 116 -5.86 17.20 16.56
N ARG A 117 -5.83 16.92 17.87
CA ARG A 117 -4.64 17.11 18.70
C ARG A 117 -3.54 16.14 18.31
N TYR A 118 -3.88 14.90 17.94
CA TYR A 118 -2.91 13.95 17.41
C TYR A 118 -2.28 14.45 16.11
N ILE A 119 -3.10 14.97 15.18
CA ILE A 119 -2.61 15.53 13.92
C ILE A 119 -1.60 16.66 14.17
N ASP A 120 -1.92 17.60 15.06
CA ASP A 120 -1.06 18.75 15.37
C ASP A 120 0.18 18.40 16.18
N ALA A 121 0.03 17.57 17.21
CA ALA A 121 1.09 17.37 18.19
C ALA A 121 2.06 16.25 17.78
N VAL A 122 1.61 15.31 16.93
CA VAL A 122 2.40 14.11 16.59
C VAL A 122 2.53 13.95 15.08
N CYS A 123 1.43 13.84 14.33
CA CYS A 123 1.49 13.49 12.92
C CYS A 123 2.29 14.51 12.08
N ILE A 124 1.92 15.79 12.14
CA ILE A 124 2.58 16.85 11.38
C ILE A 124 4.04 17.07 11.82
N PRO A 125 4.37 17.19 13.13
CA PRO A 125 5.76 17.28 13.57
C PRO A 125 6.62 16.10 13.14
N THR A 126 6.05 14.89 13.13
CA THR A 126 6.75 13.67 12.68
C THR A 126 6.97 13.68 11.18
N LEU A 127 5.99 14.09 10.37
CA LEU A 127 6.16 14.26 8.93
C LEU A 127 7.34 15.20 8.62
N ARG A 128 7.42 16.35 9.30
CA ARG A 128 8.52 17.31 9.12
C ARG A 128 9.87 16.71 9.50
N ALA A 129 9.94 15.95 10.60
CA ALA A 129 11.16 15.25 11.00
C ALA A 129 11.57 14.18 9.97
N ALA A 130 10.61 13.38 9.49
CA ALA A 130 10.86 12.33 8.51
C ALA A 130 11.36 12.89 7.17
N HIS A 131 10.79 14.01 6.73
CA HIS A 131 11.27 14.73 5.55
C HIS A 131 12.68 15.30 5.76
N ALA A 132 12.96 15.91 6.92
CA ALA A 132 14.29 16.45 7.23
C ALA A 132 15.39 15.35 7.24
N GLU A 133 15.03 14.10 7.52
CA GLU A 133 15.93 12.94 7.43
C GLU A 133 15.98 12.28 6.03
N GLY A 134 15.24 12.80 5.04
CA GLY A 134 15.20 12.21 3.69
C GLY A 134 14.46 10.87 3.62
N LEU A 135 13.60 10.58 4.60
CA LEU A 135 12.95 9.27 4.74
C LEU A 135 11.64 9.12 3.97
N VAL A 136 11.15 10.16 3.30
CA VAL A 136 9.78 10.22 2.75
C VAL A 136 9.80 10.53 1.26
N ASP A 137 9.26 9.63 0.44
CA ASP A 137 9.01 9.86 -0.98
C ASP A 137 7.57 10.37 -1.26
N ALA A 138 6.61 10.00 -0.40
CA ALA A 138 5.22 10.42 -0.50
C ALA A 138 4.56 10.52 0.88
N VAL A 139 3.45 11.26 0.98
CA VAL A 139 2.61 11.33 2.19
C VAL A 139 1.26 10.69 1.93
N ASP A 140 0.76 9.93 2.90
CA ASP A 140 -0.50 9.20 2.84
C ASP A 140 -1.34 9.43 4.11
N GLY A 141 -2.59 9.02 4.07
CA GLY A 141 -3.54 9.08 5.17
C GLY A 141 -4.66 8.06 4.99
N PHE A 142 -5.34 7.74 6.09
CA PHE A 142 -6.57 6.95 6.04
C PHE A 142 -7.78 7.85 6.24
N CYS A 143 -8.42 8.21 5.12
CA CYS A 143 -9.60 9.08 5.09
C CYS A 143 -10.86 8.23 5.15
N GLU A 144 -11.34 7.98 6.38
CA GLU A 144 -12.49 7.11 6.63
C GLU A 144 -13.18 7.48 7.94
N GLY A 145 -14.45 7.13 8.10
CA GLY A 145 -15.24 7.41 9.31
C GLY A 145 -14.67 6.80 10.59
N ILE A 146 -13.83 5.76 10.47
CA ILE A 146 -13.14 5.12 11.61
C ILE A 146 -11.71 5.65 11.86
N ALA A 147 -11.23 6.57 11.03
CA ALA A 147 -9.87 7.09 11.07
C ALA A 147 -9.87 8.63 11.09
N PHE A 148 -9.60 9.28 9.96
CA PHE A 148 -9.57 10.74 9.84
C PHE A 148 -10.56 11.22 8.78
N ASN A 149 -11.17 12.39 9.00
CA ASN A 149 -12.02 13.02 8.01
C ASN A 149 -11.21 13.87 7.01
N THR A 150 -11.90 14.39 6.00
CA THR A 150 -11.27 15.20 4.92
C THR A 150 -10.60 16.47 5.44
N ASP A 151 -11.17 17.17 6.43
CA ASP A 151 -10.57 18.38 7.01
C ASP A 151 -9.24 18.06 7.74
N GLN A 152 -9.17 16.92 8.42
CA GLN A 152 -7.97 16.44 9.10
C GLN A 152 -6.88 16.04 8.11
N ILE A 153 -7.23 15.24 7.10
CA ILE A 153 -6.29 14.84 6.05
C ILE A 153 -5.78 16.04 5.26
N LYS A 154 -6.65 17.01 4.97
CA LYS A 154 -6.26 18.24 4.26
C LYS A 154 -5.11 18.95 4.97
N ARG A 155 -5.10 19.00 6.30
CA ARG A 155 -4.02 19.65 7.08
C ARG A 155 -2.68 18.94 6.89
N VAL A 156 -2.68 17.61 6.84
CA VAL A 156 -1.47 16.81 6.56
C VAL A 156 -1.00 17.04 5.12
N PHE A 157 -1.92 17.08 4.16
CA PHE A 157 -1.60 17.34 2.76
C PHE A 157 -1.12 18.77 2.49
N ASP A 158 -1.63 19.77 3.21
CA ASP A 158 -1.13 21.14 3.13
C ASP A 158 0.35 21.21 3.55
N VAL A 159 0.75 20.45 4.58
CA VAL A 159 2.17 20.31 4.97
C VAL A 159 2.97 19.53 3.93
N ALA A 160 2.45 18.45 3.37
CA ALA A 160 3.12 17.72 2.29
C ALA A 160 3.41 18.64 1.09
N ARG A 161 2.44 19.47 0.70
CA ARG A 161 2.60 20.49 -0.36
C ARG A 161 3.64 21.54 0.00
N GLU A 162 3.66 22.03 1.24
CA GLU A 162 4.69 22.96 1.74
C GLU A 162 6.11 22.36 1.61
N LEU A 163 6.24 21.07 1.89
CA LEU A 163 7.50 20.33 1.80
C LEU A 163 7.85 19.85 0.37
N GLY A 164 6.97 20.09 -0.62
CA GLY A 164 7.17 19.64 -2.00
C GLY A 164 7.10 18.12 -2.17
N ILE A 165 6.40 17.41 -1.28
CA ILE A 165 6.26 15.96 -1.30
C ILE A 165 4.91 15.60 -1.94
N PRO A 166 4.86 14.66 -2.91
CA PRO A 166 3.59 14.21 -3.47
C PRO A 166 2.74 13.47 -2.43
N VAL A 167 1.43 13.49 -2.64
CA VAL A 167 0.46 12.83 -1.75
C VAL A 167 -0.21 11.64 -2.42
N LYS A 168 -0.75 10.74 -1.60
CA LYS A 168 -1.65 9.65 -1.96
C LYS A 168 -2.63 9.43 -0.81
N LEU A 169 -3.68 8.62 -0.99
CA LEU A 169 -4.69 8.47 0.06
C LEU A 169 -5.37 7.10 0.05
N HIS A 170 -5.51 6.47 1.22
CA HIS A 170 -6.53 5.44 1.42
C HIS A 170 -7.88 6.12 1.57
N ALA A 171 -8.78 5.92 0.62
CA ALA A 171 -10.09 6.56 0.62
C ALA A 171 -11.18 5.63 0.08
N GLU A 172 -12.39 5.86 0.57
CA GLU A 172 -13.61 5.18 0.15
C GLU A 172 -13.55 3.66 0.25
N GLN A 173 -12.82 3.15 1.24
CA GLN A 173 -12.74 1.71 1.48
C GLN A 173 -14.03 1.16 2.09
N LEU A 174 -14.58 1.86 3.09
CA LEU A 174 -15.73 1.41 3.88
C LEU A 174 -16.93 2.34 3.72
N SER A 175 -16.70 3.62 3.38
CA SER A 175 -17.76 4.57 3.08
C SER A 175 -17.27 5.71 2.19
N ASN A 176 -18.16 6.35 1.44
CA ASN A 176 -17.80 7.53 0.64
C ASN A 176 -17.89 8.81 1.50
N ILE A 177 -16.75 9.37 1.90
CA ILE A 177 -16.68 10.62 2.69
C ILE A 177 -16.01 11.78 1.95
N GLY A 178 -15.67 11.59 0.66
CA GLY A 178 -15.07 12.61 -0.20
C GLY A 178 -13.54 12.68 -0.13
N GLY A 179 -12.88 11.66 0.39
CA GLY A 179 -11.42 11.52 0.38
C GLY A 179 -10.85 11.49 -1.04
N THR A 180 -11.51 10.82 -1.99
CA THR A 180 -11.07 10.76 -3.39
C THR A 180 -11.06 12.15 -4.03
N LYS A 181 -12.14 12.92 -3.85
CA LYS A 181 -12.23 14.30 -4.34
C LYS A 181 -11.17 15.20 -3.68
N LEU A 182 -10.92 15.03 -2.38
CA LEU A 182 -9.84 15.73 -1.68
C LEU A 182 -8.47 15.38 -2.31
N ALA A 183 -8.13 14.11 -2.45
CA ALA A 183 -6.87 13.65 -3.02
C ALA A 183 -6.66 14.16 -4.45
N ALA A 184 -7.68 14.07 -5.30
CA ALA A 184 -7.66 14.62 -6.65
C ALA A 184 -7.41 16.14 -6.67
N SER A 185 -7.98 16.89 -5.73
CA SER A 185 -7.75 18.35 -5.62
C SER A 185 -6.31 18.72 -5.23
N PHE A 186 -5.57 17.78 -4.63
CA PHE A 186 -4.15 17.92 -4.32
C PHE A 186 -3.23 17.37 -5.42
N GLY A 187 -3.78 16.82 -6.51
CA GLY A 187 -2.99 16.15 -7.54
C GLY A 187 -2.29 14.91 -7.00
N ALA A 188 -2.97 14.15 -6.14
CA ALA A 188 -2.43 12.93 -5.56
C ALA A 188 -1.94 11.95 -6.63
N LEU A 189 -0.84 11.24 -6.37
CA LEU A 189 -0.33 10.18 -7.25
C LEU A 189 -1.36 9.07 -7.40
N SER A 190 -1.98 8.67 -6.29
CA SER A 190 -2.99 7.62 -6.26
C SER A 190 -4.04 7.83 -5.18
N VAL A 191 -5.17 7.17 -5.39
CA VAL A 191 -6.19 6.89 -4.38
C VAL A 191 -6.38 5.38 -4.31
N ASP A 192 -6.22 4.84 -3.11
CA ASP A 192 -6.11 3.41 -2.83
C ASP A 192 -7.44 2.94 -2.20
N HIS A 193 -7.81 1.66 -2.40
CA HIS A 193 -9.10 1.02 -2.02
C HIS A 193 -10.27 1.27 -2.98
N VAL A 194 -10.91 2.44 -2.88
CA VAL A 194 -11.95 2.95 -3.80
C VAL A 194 -13.21 2.10 -3.98
N GLU A 195 -13.55 1.18 -3.05
CA GLU A 195 -14.77 0.37 -3.10
C GLU A 195 -16.05 1.22 -3.18
N TYR A 196 -16.13 2.29 -2.41
CA TYR A 196 -17.27 3.21 -2.32
C TYR A 196 -17.12 4.48 -3.18
N ALA A 197 -16.06 4.57 -4.01
CA ALA A 197 -15.94 5.66 -4.95
C ALA A 197 -17.11 5.69 -5.95
N ASP A 198 -17.53 6.88 -6.36
CA ASP A 198 -18.63 7.09 -7.28
C ASP A 198 -18.17 7.58 -8.68
N GLU A 199 -19.14 7.87 -9.57
CA GLU A 199 -18.81 8.37 -10.90
C GLU A 199 -18.17 9.77 -10.87
N GLU A 200 -18.51 10.61 -9.89
CA GLU A 200 -17.89 11.94 -9.75
C GLU A 200 -16.46 11.84 -9.23
N ASP A 201 -16.18 10.85 -8.37
CA ASP A 201 -14.84 10.49 -7.94
C ASP A 201 -13.98 10.04 -9.13
N ALA A 202 -14.51 9.15 -9.99
CA ALA A 202 -13.82 8.73 -11.21
C ALA A 202 -13.50 9.91 -12.15
N LYS A 203 -14.43 10.86 -12.32
CA LYS A 203 -14.19 12.09 -13.10
C LYS A 203 -13.11 12.97 -12.48
N ALA A 204 -13.11 13.11 -11.15
CA ALA A 204 -12.11 13.91 -10.43
C ALA A 204 -10.71 13.30 -10.56
N MET A 205 -10.59 11.97 -10.44
CA MET A 205 -9.34 11.24 -10.65
C MET A 205 -8.85 11.37 -12.09
N ALA A 206 -9.72 11.18 -13.09
CA ALA A 206 -9.36 11.34 -14.50
C ALA A 206 -8.83 12.75 -14.80
N LYS A 207 -9.45 13.78 -14.21
CA LYS A 207 -9.04 15.18 -14.39
C LYS A 207 -7.69 15.49 -13.73
N SER A 208 -7.41 14.90 -12.57
CA SER A 208 -6.17 15.14 -11.81
C SER A 208 -5.01 14.28 -12.27
N GLY A 209 -5.29 13.17 -12.96
CA GLY A 209 -4.29 12.17 -13.35
C GLY A 209 -3.99 11.14 -12.27
N SER A 210 -4.72 11.15 -11.14
CA SER A 210 -4.55 10.18 -10.06
C SER A 210 -4.86 8.76 -10.51
N VAL A 211 -4.05 7.80 -10.05
CA VAL A 211 -4.25 6.37 -10.28
C VAL A 211 -5.21 5.78 -9.24
N ALA A 212 -6.16 4.95 -9.67
CA ALA A 212 -6.97 4.13 -8.77
C ALA A 212 -6.19 2.84 -8.43
N VAL A 213 -5.77 2.68 -7.18
CA VAL A 213 -5.04 1.48 -6.73
C VAL A 213 -6.02 0.48 -6.13
N LEU A 214 -6.27 -0.61 -6.85
CA LEU A 214 -7.19 -1.67 -6.48
C LEU A 214 -6.49 -2.68 -5.56
N LEU A 215 -7.13 -2.99 -4.43
CA LEU A 215 -6.56 -3.81 -3.36
C LEU A 215 -7.40 -5.07 -3.09
N PRO A 216 -7.42 -6.04 -4.03
CA PRO A 216 -8.33 -7.19 -3.96
C PRO A 216 -8.04 -8.13 -2.77
N GLY A 217 -6.82 -8.12 -2.22
CA GLY A 217 -6.48 -8.89 -1.02
C GLY A 217 -7.25 -8.40 0.20
N ALA A 218 -7.34 -7.07 0.39
CA ALA A 218 -8.12 -6.47 1.46
C ALA A 218 -9.62 -6.74 1.31
N PHE A 219 -10.15 -6.52 0.11
CA PHE A 219 -11.53 -6.85 -0.24
C PHE A 219 -11.86 -8.32 0.07
N TYR A 220 -10.97 -9.25 -0.34
CA TYR A 220 -11.13 -10.67 -0.10
C TYR A 220 -11.14 -11.01 1.40
N THR A 221 -10.12 -10.59 2.15
CA THR A 221 -9.98 -10.96 3.57
C THR A 221 -11.06 -10.36 4.45
N LEU A 222 -11.57 -9.17 4.09
CA LEU A 222 -12.66 -8.50 4.83
C LEU A 222 -14.05 -9.04 4.47
N HIS A 223 -14.16 -9.96 3.51
CA HIS A 223 -15.43 -10.42 2.96
C HIS A 223 -16.31 -9.26 2.49
N GLU A 224 -15.70 -8.23 1.91
CA GLU A 224 -16.43 -7.07 1.38
C GLU A 224 -17.29 -7.51 0.18
N THR A 225 -18.41 -6.83 0.01
CA THR A 225 -19.38 -7.07 -1.07
C THR A 225 -19.54 -5.86 -1.99
N GLN A 226 -19.18 -4.66 -1.53
CA GLN A 226 -19.16 -3.45 -2.33
C GLN A 226 -17.95 -3.46 -3.26
N LEU A 227 -18.19 -3.58 -4.57
CA LEU A 227 -17.13 -3.57 -5.58
C LEU A 227 -16.70 -2.13 -5.90
N PRO A 228 -15.40 -1.89 -6.15
CA PRO A 228 -14.94 -0.60 -6.70
C PRO A 228 -15.60 -0.33 -8.06
N PRO A 229 -15.78 0.94 -8.46
CA PRO A 229 -16.56 1.32 -9.65
C PRO A 229 -15.75 1.16 -10.96
N ILE A 230 -15.28 -0.06 -11.25
CA ILE A 230 -14.42 -0.38 -12.40
C ILE A 230 -14.97 0.14 -13.73
N ALA A 231 -16.29 0.04 -13.94
CA ALA A 231 -16.93 0.54 -15.16
C ALA A 231 -16.82 2.08 -15.29
N ALA A 232 -16.91 2.82 -14.18
CA ALA A 232 -16.75 4.27 -14.18
C ALA A 232 -15.29 4.66 -14.45
N PHE A 233 -14.32 3.97 -13.82
CA PHE A 233 -12.91 4.19 -14.09
C PHE A 233 -12.56 3.97 -15.56
N ARG A 234 -13.02 2.86 -16.16
CA ARG A 234 -12.86 2.61 -17.60
C ARG A 234 -13.51 3.70 -18.45
N LYS A 235 -14.76 4.07 -18.15
CA LYS A 235 -15.52 5.08 -18.90
C LYS A 235 -14.80 6.44 -18.95
N HIS A 236 -14.16 6.83 -17.84
CA HIS A 236 -13.48 8.12 -17.72
C HIS A 236 -11.97 8.04 -17.95
N GLY A 237 -11.43 6.86 -18.28
CA GLY A 237 -10.01 6.67 -18.56
C GLY A 237 -9.10 6.81 -17.34
N VAL A 238 -9.60 6.49 -16.14
CA VAL A 238 -8.78 6.47 -14.92
C VAL A 238 -7.81 5.29 -14.98
N PRO A 239 -6.48 5.50 -14.85
CA PRO A 239 -5.53 4.41 -14.78
C PRO A 239 -5.77 3.59 -13.49
N MET A 240 -5.82 2.27 -13.62
CA MET A 240 -6.06 1.34 -12.52
C MET A 240 -4.80 0.52 -12.24
N ALA A 241 -4.19 0.70 -11.07
CA ALA A 241 -3.11 -0.14 -10.57
C ALA A 241 -3.66 -1.28 -9.71
N VAL A 242 -2.88 -2.34 -9.54
CA VAL A 242 -3.18 -3.43 -8.61
C VAL A 242 -2.02 -3.58 -7.63
N ALA A 243 -2.33 -3.77 -6.34
CA ALA A 243 -1.30 -3.95 -5.32
C ALA A 243 -1.76 -4.94 -4.25
N THR A 244 -0.79 -5.58 -3.59
CA THR A 244 -1.05 -6.62 -2.59
C THR A 244 -1.70 -6.09 -1.33
N ASP A 245 -1.56 -4.80 -1.06
CA ASP A 245 -1.82 -4.20 0.24
C ASP A 245 -1.15 -4.97 1.40
N CYS A 246 0.01 -5.60 1.17
CA CYS A 246 0.59 -6.53 2.16
C CYS A 246 0.69 -5.90 3.56
N ASN A 247 -0.16 -6.37 4.49
CA ASN A 247 -0.30 -5.83 5.83
C ASN A 247 -0.81 -6.93 6.79
N PRO A 248 -0.58 -6.81 8.11
CA PRO A 248 -0.89 -7.89 9.05
C PRO A 248 -2.38 -8.08 9.33
N GLY A 249 -3.25 -7.12 9.00
CA GLY A 249 -4.63 -7.08 9.47
C GLY A 249 -5.67 -7.39 8.41
N THR A 250 -5.61 -6.69 7.29
CA THR A 250 -6.65 -6.72 6.25
C THR A 250 -6.18 -7.39 4.98
N SER A 251 -4.87 -7.46 4.69
CA SER A 251 -4.36 -8.19 3.53
C SER A 251 -3.00 -8.82 3.83
N PRO A 252 -2.97 -9.95 4.57
CA PRO A 252 -1.75 -10.72 4.79
C PRO A 252 -1.34 -11.50 3.52
N LEU A 253 -1.27 -10.80 2.38
CA LEU A 253 -1.02 -11.29 1.03
C LEU A 253 0.36 -10.84 0.57
N MET A 254 1.24 -11.79 0.26
CA MET A 254 2.62 -11.55 -0.20
C MET A 254 2.83 -12.03 -1.65
N SER A 255 1.80 -11.95 -2.49
CA SER A 255 1.84 -12.43 -3.89
C SER A 255 1.18 -11.43 -4.83
N ILE A 256 1.97 -10.85 -5.74
CA ILE A 256 1.47 -9.94 -6.78
C ILE A 256 0.77 -10.72 -7.89
N LEU A 257 1.20 -11.95 -8.19
CA LEU A 257 0.53 -12.81 -9.19
C LEU A 257 -0.86 -13.21 -8.72
N LEU A 258 -1.00 -13.60 -7.45
CA LEU A 258 -2.31 -13.87 -6.86
C LEU A 258 -3.15 -12.59 -6.80
N THR A 259 -2.56 -11.43 -6.52
CA THR A 259 -3.27 -10.14 -6.58
C THR A 259 -3.84 -9.89 -7.98
N MET A 260 -3.05 -10.08 -9.04
CA MET A 260 -3.51 -9.94 -10.43
C MET A 260 -4.67 -10.91 -10.74
N ASN A 261 -4.55 -12.17 -10.29
CA ASN A 261 -5.64 -13.15 -10.42
C ASN A 261 -6.92 -12.71 -9.68
N MET A 262 -6.79 -12.23 -8.44
CA MET A 262 -7.92 -11.75 -7.65
C MET A 262 -8.57 -10.52 -8.29
N SER A 263 -7.80 -9.57 -8.85
CA SER A 263 -8.34 -8.43 -9.60
C SER A 263 -9.16 -8.89 -10.82
N CYS A 264 -8.71 -9.91 -11.54
CA CYS A 264 -9.49 -10.48 -12.65
C CYS A 264 -10.76 -11.19 -12.15
N THR A 265 -10.63 -12.00 -11.09
CA THR A 265 -11.71 -12.86 -10.59
C THR A 265 -12.80 -12.09 -9.87
N LEU A 266 -12.40 -11.21 -8.95
CA LEU A 266 -13.29 -10.44 -8.07
C LEU A 266 -13.76 -9.16 -8.74
N PHE A 267 -12.86 -8.40 -9.37
CA PHE A 267 -13.15 -7.07 -9.93
C PHE A 267 -13.39 -7.07 -11.44
N ARG A 268 -13.32 -8.23 -12.10
CA ARG A 268 -13.55 -8.38 -13.55
C ARG A 268 -12.62 -7.51 -14.40
N LEU A 269 -11.39 -7.31 -13.94
CA LEU A 269 -10.31 -6.84 -14.81
C LEU A 269 -9.97 -7.92 -15.83
N THR A 270 -9.56 -7.49 -17.02
CA THR A 270 -8.90 -8.37 -17.99
C THR A 270 -7.47 -8.67 -17.54
N PRO A 271 -6.86 -9.79 -18.00
CA PRO A 271 -5.45 -10.06 -17.70
C PRO A 271 -4.50 -8.94 -18.17
N GLU A 272 -4.83 -8.26 -19.28
CA GLU A 272 -4.09 -7.10 -19.75
C GLU A 272 -4.17 -5.93 -18.77
N GLU A 273 -5.37 -5.55 -18.31
CA GLU A 273 -5.52 -4.49 -17.30
C GLU A 273 -4.81 -4.84 -15.99
N ALA A 274 -4.83 -6.10 -15.56
CA ALA A 274 -4.10 -6.53 -14.37
C ALA A 274 -2.57 -6.43 -14.57
N LEU A 275 -2.05 -6.83 -15.73
CA LEU A 275 -0.61 -6.73 -16.04
C LEU A 275 -0.16 -5.27 -16.15
N VAL A 276 -0.90 -4.43 -16.87
CA VAL A 276 -0.66 -2.98 -16.95
C VAL A 276 -0.79 -2.34 -15.57
N GLY A 277 -1.76 -2.82 -14.78
CA GLY A 277 -1.98 -2.41 -13.40
C GLY A 277 -0.79 -2.67 -12.47
N ALA A 278 -0.13 -3.81 -12.62
CA ALA A 278 1.05 -4.20 -11.84
C ALA A 278 2.38 -3.65 -12.40
N THR A 279 2.35 -2.96 -13.55
CA THR A 279 3.54 -2.43 -14.23
C THR A 279 3.44 -0.93 -14.45
N VAL A 280 2.83 -0.50 -15.56
CA VAL A 280 2.72 0.90 -15.99
C VAL A 280 1.97 1.76 -14.97
N HIS A 281 0.78 1.32 -14.56
CA HIS A 281 -0.04 2.12 -13.64
C HIS A 281 0.52 2.10 -12.22
N ALA A 282 1.16 1.00 -11.80
CA ALA A 282 1.89 0.94 -10.53
C ALA A 282 3.08 1.92 -10.52
N ALA A 283 3.87 1.99 -11.59
CA ALA A 283 4.95 2.99 -11.70
C ALA A 283 4.41 4.43 -11.62
N HIS A 284 3.31 4.71 -12.34
CA HIS A 284 2.65 6.02 -12.30
C HIS A 284 2.11 6.36 -10.90
N ALA A 285 1.50 5.41 -10.19
CA ALA A 285 1.03 5.59 -8.80
C ALA A 285 2.16 5.89 -7.80
N LEU A 286 3.41 5.68 -8.19
CA LEU A 286 4.61 5.99 -7.42
C LEU A 286 5.37 7.21 -7.94
N GLY A 287 4.88 7.87 -8.98
CA GLY A 287 5.55 8.99 -9.63
C GLY A 287 6.87 8.59 -10.32
N LEU A 288 6.98 7.34 -10.78
CA LEU A 288 8.14 6.83 -11.49
C LEU A 288 7.90 6.84 -13.00
N ASP A 289 8.83 7.40 -13.75
CA ASP A 289 8.81 7.51 -15.21
C ASP A 289 9.90 6.68 -15.91
N ASP A 290 10.82 6.09 -15.14
CA ASP A 290 11.97 5.33 -15.62
C ASP A 290 11.76 3.80 -15.59
N THR A 291 10.56 3.32 -15.24
CA THR A 291 10.26 1.89 -15.07
C THR A 291 8.79 1.56 -15.42
N GLY A 292 8.43 0.27 -15.37
CA GLY A 292 7.08 -0.23 -15.65
C GLY A 292 6.81 -0.51 -17.13
N GLN A 293 7.73 -0.20 -18.05
CA GLN A 293 7.65 -0.59 -19.46
C GLN A 293 9.02 -1.08 -19.97
N VAL A 294 8.98 -1.92 -21.00
CA VAL A 294 10.19 -2.33 -21.74
C VAL A 294 10.38 -1.40 -22.92
N LYS A 295 11.15 -0.33 -22.73
CA LYS A 295 11.41 0.71 -23.73
C LYS A 295 12.84 1.21 -23.62
N GLU A 296 13.44 1.60 -24.74
CA GLU A 296 14.75 2.26 -24.75
C GLU A 296 14.77 3.48 -23.81
N GLY A 297 15.85 3.62 -23.04
CA GLY A 297 16.02 4.68 -22.05
C GLY A 297 15.45 4.38 -20.66
N MET A 298 14.66 3.32 -20.50
CA MET A 298 14.16 2.89 -19.18
C MET A 298 15.15 2.02 -18.44
N ARG A 299 14.99 1.94 -17.11
CA ARG A 299 15.76 1.04 -16.26
C ARG A 299 15.47 -0.41 -16.62
N ALA A 300 16.52 -1.22 -16.71
CA ALA A 300 16.42 -2.65 -16.97
C ALA A 300 16.04 -3.44 -15.71
N ASP A 301 14.82 -3.21 -15.21
CA ASP A 301 14.16 -4.01 -14.19
C ASP A 301 13.16 -4.95 -14.88
N LEU A 302 13.55 -6.20 -15.09
CA LEU A 302 12.82 -7.15 -15.93
C LEU A 302 12.55 -8.47 -15.20
N ALA A 303 11.42 -9.09 -15.51
CA ALA A 303 11.08 -10.45 -15.12
C ALA A 303 10.93 -11.31 -16.38
N ILE A 304 11.68 -12.41 -16.45
CA ILE A 304 11.59 -13.41 -17.50
C ILE A 304 10.68 -14.52 -16.99
N TRP A 305 9.67 -14.89 -17.77
CA TRP A 305 8.61 -15.80 -17.35
C TRP A 305 8.61 -17.09 -18.20
N ASP A 306 8.44 -18.23 -17.55
CA ASP A 306 8.19 -19.52 -18.21
C ASP A 306 6.69 -19.68 -18.51
N VAL A 307 6.23 -18.89 -19.48
CA VAL A 307 4.84 -18.87 -19.98
C VAL A 307 4.83 -18.74 -21.50
N SER A 308 3.78 -19.25 -22.12
CA SER A 308 3.55 -19.10 -23.57
C SER A 308 2.80 -17.82 -23.91
N HIS A 309 2.03 -17.28 -22.96
CA HIS A 309 1.24 -16.06 -23.13
C HIS A 309 1.15 -15.25 -21.83
N PRO A 310 1.22 -13.90 -21.85
CA PRO A 310 1.19 -13.07 -20.63
C PRO A 310 -0.05 -13.25 -19.75
N ALA A 311 -1.19 -13.62 -20.34
CA ALA A 311 -2.43 -13.90 -19.60
C ALA A 311 -2.27 -15.03 -18.57
N GLU A 312 -1.28 -15.92 -18.72
CA GLU A 312 -1.00 -16.99 -17.75
C GLU A 312 -0.61 -16.44 -16.37
N LEU A 313 -0.08 -15.22 -16.29
CA LEU A 313 0.33 -14.56 -15.04
C LEU A 313 -0.85 -14.23 -14.13
N SER A 314 -2.01 -13.89 -14.70
CA SER A 314 -3.24 -13.62 -13.94
C SER A 314 -4.21 -14.81 -13.95
N TYR A 315 -3.96 -15.84 -14.76
CA TYR A 315 -4.84 -17.00 -14.88
C TYR A 315 -4.63 -18.03 -13.77
N ARG A 316 -3.38 -18.39 -13.49
CA ARG A 316 -3.05 -19.43 -12.51
C ARG A 316 -3.27 -18.92 -11.08
N ILE A 317 -3.60 -19.82 -10.17
CA ILE A 317 -3.86 -19.51 -8.76
C ILE A 317 -2.78 -20.22 -7.93
N GLY A 318 -2.01 -19.45 -7.16
CA GLY A 318 -0.95 -20.01 -6.31
C GLY A 318 0.21 -20.65 -7.08
N PHE A 319 0.57 -20.08 -8.23
CA PHE A 319 1.66 -20.58 -9.08
C PHE A 319 2.63 -19.47 -9.46
N ASN A 320 3.92 -19.77 -9.42
CA ASN A 320 4.98 -18.81 -9.76
C ASN A 320 5.77 -19.31 -10.98
N PRO A 321 5.55 -18.74 -12.17
CA PRO A 321 6.29 -19.09 -13.40
C PRO A 321 7.55 -18.23 -13.60
N LEU A 322 8.07 -17.52 -12.59
CA LEU A 322 9.27 -16.69 -12.76
C LEU A 322 10.46 -17.57 -13.15
N PHE A 323 11.02 -17.32 -14.32
CA PHE A 323 12.23 -17.98 -14.79
C PHE A 323 13.47 -17.25 -14.29
N ASP A 324 13.54 -15.92 -14.43
CA ASP A 324 14.69 -15.12 -14.01
C ASP A 324 14.29 -13.66 -13.74
N ARG A 325 15.10 -12.93 -12.97
CA ARG A 325 14.88 -11.52 -12.64
C ARG A 325 16.15 -10.72 -12.87
N ILE A 326 16.01 -9.60 -13.58
CA ILE A 326 17.08 -8.64 -13.83
C ILE A 326 16.71 -7.35 -13.09
N PHE A 327 17.66 -6.80 -12.34
CA PHE A 327 17.49 -5.55 -11.60
C PHE A 327 18.61 -4.58 -11.94
N GLY A 328 18.26 -3.38 -12.43
CA GLY A 328 19.23 -2.39 -12.87
C GLY A 328 20.18 -2.88 -13.97
N GLY A 329 19.74 -3.83 -14.79
CA GLY A 329 20.56 -4.45 -15.85
C GLY A 329 21.46 -5.60 -15.39
N VAL A 330 21.39 -5.99 -14.11
CA VAL A 330 22.17 -7.11 -13.55
C VAL A 330 21.23 -8.28 -13.24
N PRO A 331 21.48 -9.50 -13.76
CA PRO A 331 20.75 -10.69 -13.33
C PRO A 331 20.89 -10.89 -11.83
N VAL A 332 19.79 -11.13 -11.14
CA VAL A 332 19.80 -11.41 -9.70
C VAL A 332 19.95 -12.91 -9.52
N GLU A 333 21.02 -13.33 -8.85
CA GLU A 333 21.22 -14.75 -8.56
C GLU A 333 19.99 -15.32 -7.83
N LYS A 334 19.51 -16.47 -8.30
CA LYS A 334 18.50 -17.23 -7.55
C LYS A 334 19.11 -17.58 -6.21
N SER A 335 18.58 -17.01 -5.14
CA SER A 335 18.90 -17.45 -3.78
C SER A 335 18.54 -18.92 -3.69
N VAL A 336 19.56 -19.78 -3.70
CA VAL A 336 19.43 -21.21 -3.48
C VAL A 336 19.10 -21.38 -2.00
N SER A 337 17.82 -21.39 -1.65
CA SER A 337 17.32 -21.80 -0.33
C SER A 337 16.91 -23.27 -0.37
#